data_AF-A0A9C8WSM5-F1
#
_entry.id   AF-A0A9C8WSM5-F1
#
_cell.length_a   1.000
_cell.length_b   1.000
_cell.length_c   1.000
_cell.angle_alpha   90.00
_cell.angle_beta   90.00
_cell.angle_gamma   90.00
#
_symmetry.space_group_name_H-M   'P 1'
#
loop_
_entity.id
_entity.type
_entity.pdbx_description
1 polymer ?
#
loop_
_entity_poly.entity_id
_entity_poly.type
_entity_poly.pdbx_seq_one_letter_code
_entity_poly.pdbx_strand_id
1 'polypeptide(L)'
;MTTARLPITIPIQPWFQDHCFNDRIVLPAVETLLLLAAEVHKKYPEIDVRVMEDARFTRFLEIPPQSTSLEALVECSRTTDGSTIQARLLSRVRFKAMARILEHGEVLFPATTSDDTDTVLPHEPLENTVTTVKADTIYRKLVPFGPAYHTLQDTLFLSAQGASGTVKAPALPETGIMGQLGSPFPLDGALHAACVHGQQYVDFIPFPVGFHRRIVRTPTRAGVSYQTNVFSVTRTEDELVYDLGIFDGNGQVYETVTGIRMRNVGNKN
;
A
#
# COMPACT_ATOMS: atom_id res chain seq x y z
N MET A 1 22.56 -16.02 11.13
CA MET A 1 22.33 -14.97 12.15
C MET A 1 20.94 -15.19 12.73
N THR A 2 20.79 -15.18 14.06
CA THR A 2 19.50 -15.42 14.72
C THR A 2 18.61 -14.19 14.52
N THR A 3 17.59 -14.29 13.67
CA THR A 3 16.66 -13.18 13.47
C THR A 3 15.79 -13.02 14.71
N ALA A 4 16.05 -11.99 15.50
CA ALA A 4 15.27 -11.70 16.69
C ALA A 4 13.89 -11.15 16.28
N ARG A 5 12.82 -11.81 16.74
CA ARG A 5 11.44 -11.34 16.61
C ARG A 5 11.14 -10.39 17.75
N LEU A 6 10.84 -9.15 17.41
CA LEU A 6 10.49 -8.10 18.35
C LEU A 6 8.96 -8.08 18.52
N PRO A 7 8.42 -8.33 19.73
CA PRO A 7 7.02 -8.05 19.99
C PRO A 7 6.74 -6.56 19.90
N ILE A 8 5.66 -6.21 19.22
CA ILE A 8 5.17 -4.83 19.09
C ILE A 8 3.67 -4.79 19.36
N THR A 9 3.21 -3.62 19.81
CA THR A 9 1.79 -3.32 19.99
C THR A 9 1.40 -2.24 19.00
N ILE A 10 0.47 -2.55 18.10
CA ILE A 10 -0.06 -1.62 17.10
C ILE A 10 -1.25 -0.89 17.72
N PRO A 11 -1.19 0.43 17.95
CA PRO A 11 -2.35 1.18 18.39
C PRO A 11 -3.40 1.23 17.27
N ILE A 12 -4.65 0.86 17.59
CA ILE A 12 -5.74 0.91 16.61
C ILE A 12 -6.21 2.35 16.48
N GLN A 13 -6.05 2.90 15.28
CA GLN A 13 -6.50 4.26 14.98
C GLN A 13 -7.99 4.27 14.64
N PRO A 14 -8.73 5.36 14.91
CA PRO A 14 -10.17 5.44 14.66
C PRO A 14 -10.55 5.15 13.20
N TRP A 15 -9.69 5.52 12.24
CA TRP A 15 -9.95 5.30 10.83
C TRP A 15 -9.78 3.85 10.38
N PHE A 16 -9.09 2.98 11.13
CA PHE A 16 -8.90 1.58 10.70
C PHE A 16 -10.22 0.84 10.47
N GLN A 17 -11.27 1.19 11.22
CA GLN A 17 -12.61 0.62 11.04
C GLN A 17 -13.19 0.82 9.63
N ASP A 18 -12.69 1.82 8.89
CA ASP A 18 -13.15 2.11 7.54
C ASP A 18 -12.44 1.25 6.49
N HIS A 19 -11.40 0.48 6.85
CA HIS A 19 -10.73 -0.44 5.92
C HIS A 19 -11.22 -1.87 6.13
N CYS A 20 -12.33 -2.21 5.48
CA CYS A 20 -13.01 -3.50 5.64
C CYS A 20 -12.94 -4.38 4.40
N PHE A 21 -12.66 -5.67 4.59
CA PHE A 21 -12.77 -6.70 3.56
C PHE A 21 -13.67 -7.84 4.05
N ASN A 22 -14.73 -8.16 3.30
CA ASN A 22 -15.75 -9.17 3.69
C ASN A 22 -16.25 -8.98 5.14
N ASP A 23 -16.65 -7.75 5.47
CA ASP A 23 -17.14 -7.33 6.81
C ASP A 23 -16.13 -7.45 7.95
N ARG A 24 -14.84 -7.66 7.64
CA ARG A 24 -13.75 -7.70 8.62
C ARG A 24 -12.87 -6.49 8.49
N ILE A 25 -12.56 -5.86 9.61
CA ILE A 25 -11.57 -4.79 9.68
C ILE A 25 -10.20 -5.41 9.43
N VAL A 26 -9.46 -4.95 8.43
CA VAL A 26 -8.14 -5.46 8.09
C VAL A 26 -7.14 -4.32 8.06
N LEU A 27 -5.94 -4.55 8.61
CA LEU A 27 -4.87 -3.56 8.55
C LEU A 27 -4.52 -3.29 7.07
N PRO A 28 -4.56 -2.03 6.61
CA PRO A 28 -4.20 -1.70 5.23
C PRO A 28 -2.76 -2.08 4.91
N ALA A 29 -2.52 -2.42 3.64
CA ALA A 29 -1.16 -2.66 3.13
C ALA A 29 -0.26 -1.44 3.34
N VAL A 30 -0.79 -0.23 3.09
CA VAL A 30 -0.07 1.03 3.28
C VAL A 30 0.33 1.30 4.74
N GLU A 31 -0.50 0.89 5.71
CA GLU A 31 -0.18 0.98 7.15
C GLU A 31 0.87 -0.04 7.56
N THR A 32 0.85 -1.24 6.94
CA THR A 32 1.91 -2.25 7.12
C THR A 32 3.27 -1.70 6.67
N LEU A 33 3.33 -0.96 5.57
CA LEU A 33 4.56 -0.31 5.09
C LEU A 33 5.08 0.74 6.09
N LEU A 34 4.19 1.59 6.61
CA LEU A 34 4.57 2.61 7.61
C LEU A 34 5.14 1.95 8.88
N LEU A 35 4.50 0.88 9.35
CA LEU A 35 4.93 0.15 10.53
C LEU A 35 6.30 -0.50 10.33
N LEU A 36 6.51 -1.21 9.22
CA LEU A 36 7.79 -1.87 8.94
C LEU A 36 8.91 -0.85 8.74
N ALA A 37 8.63 0.27 8.05
CA ALA A 37 9.57 1.36 7.90
C ALA A 37 9.95 2.00 9.24
N ALA A 38 8.98 2.23 10.13
CA ALA A 38 9.25 2.79 11.45
C ALA A 38 10.20 1.91 12.28
N GLU A 39 9.97 0.59 12.29
CA GLU A 39 10.83 -0.35 13.01
C GLU A 39 12.21 -0.51 12.37
N VAL A 40 12.31 -0.47 11.03
CA VAL A 40 13.60 -0.45 10.33
C VAL A 40 14.36 0.84 10.64
N HIS A 41 13.73 2.00 10.53
CA HIS A 41 14.36 3.30 10.81
C HIS A 41 14.86 3.38 12.25
N LYS A 42 14.12 2.82 13.21
CA LYS A 42 14.54 2.74 14.62
C LYS A 42 15.77 1.85 14.83
N LYS A 43 15.86 0.74 14.11
CA LYS A 43 16.94 -0.27 14.28
C LYS A 43 18.17 0.02 13.42
N TYR A 44 17.97 0.61 12.25
CA TYR A 44 18.96 0.92 11.23
C TYR A 44 18.72 2.36 10.72
N PRO A 45 19.03 3.39 11.52
CA PRO A 45 18.73 4.78 11.19
C PRO A 45 19.46 5.30 9.95
N GLU A 46 20.50 4.60 9.49
CA GLU A 46 21.23 4.90 8.26
C GLU A 46 20.47 4.51 6.98
N ILE A 47 19.42 3.69 7.10
CA ILE A 47 18.67 3.18 5.95
C ILE A 47 17.62 4.20 5.52
N ASP A 48 17.62 4.54 4.23
CA ASP A 48 16.58 5.40 3.65
C ASP A 48 15.30 4.60 3.44
N VAL A 49 14.40 4.68 4.42
CA VAL A 49 13.12 3.96 4.40
C VAL A 49 12.13 4.48 3.34
N ARG A 50 12.46 5.57 2.64
CA ARG A 50 11.66 6.09 1.52
C ARG A 50 11.77 5.22 0.28
N VAL A 51 12.79 4.35 0.19
CA VAL A 51 12.93 3.34 -0.85
C VAL A 51 12.55 1.98 -0.27
N MET A 52 11.58 1.34 -0.91
CA MET A 52 11.07 0.02 -0.52
C MET A 52 11.05 -0.89 -1.75
N GLU A 53 11.50 -2.12 -1.59
CA GLU A 53 11.62 -3.09 -2.68
C GLU A 53 10.94 -4.41 -2.31
N ASP A 54 10.50 -5.12 -3.34
CA ASP A 54 9.91 -6.46 -3.30
C ASP A 54 8.92 -6.68 -2.15
N ALA A 55 8.02 -5.72 -1.96
CA ALA A 55 7.00 -5.84 -0.93
C ALA A 55 6.00 -6.94 -1.28
N ARG A 56 5.54 -7.67 -0.26
CA ARG A 56 4.58 -8.76 -0.39
C ARG A 56 3.56 -8.68 0.74
N PHE A 57 2.29 -8.79 0.40
CA PHE A 57 1.17 -8.85 1.34
C PHE A 57 0.52 -10.22 1.21
N THR A 58 0.95 -11.15 2.06
CA THR A 58 0.63 -12.57 1.91
C THR A 58 -0.69 -12.95 2.59
N ARG A 59 -1.05 -12.25 3.67
CA ARG A 59 -2.28 -12.48 4.44
C ARG A 59 -2.76 -11.20 5.11
N PHE A 60 -4.08 -11.02 5.16
CA PHE A 60 -4.66 -9.95 5.97
C PHE A 60 -4.33 -10.11 7.44
N LEU A 61 -3.99 -8.99 8.08
CA LEU A 61 -3.95 -8.89 9.53
C LEU A 61 -5.29 -8.32 9.99
N GLU A 62 -6.19 -9.20 10.42
CA GLU A 62 -7.53 -8.82 10.90
C GLU A 62 -7.42 -8.09 12.24
N ILE A 63 -8.15 -6.99 12.36
CA ILE A 63 -8.29 -6.21 13.60
C ILE A 63 -9.60 -6.64 14.26
N PRO A 64 -9.58 -7.28 15.44
CA PRO A 64 -10.80 -7.70 16.09
C PRO A 64 -11.67 -6.47 16.44
N PRO A 65 -13.00 -6.55 16.31
CA PRO A 65 -13.89 -5.44 16.66
C PRO A 65 -13.64 -4.94 18.08
N GLN A 66 -13.75 -3.62 18.29
CA GLN A 66 -13.57 -2.95 19.59
C GLN A 66 -12.16 -3.05 20.19
N SER A 67 -11.18 -3.55 19.45
CA SER A 67 -9.77 -3.56 19.89
C SER A 67 -9.22 -2.14 19.92
N THR A 68 -8.52 -1.79 21.00
CA THR A 68 -7.74 -0.55 21.09
C THR A 68 -6.29 -0.73 20.65
N SER A 69 -5.81 -1.98 20.65
CA SER A 69 -4.47 -2.35 20.20
C SER A 69 -4.45 -3.76 19.63
N LEU A 70 -3.43 -4.04 18.82
CA LEU A 70 -3.17 -5.35 18.24
C LEU A 70 -1.73 -5.79 18.54
N GLU A 71 -1.59 -6.99 19.10
CA GLU A 71 -0.28 -7.59 19.35
C GLU A 71 0.27 -8.22 18.07
N ALA A 72 1.47 -7.83 17.68
CA ALA A 72 2.16 -8.34 16.50
C ALA A 72 3.64 -8.60 16.82
N LEU A 73 4.35 -9.14 15.83
CA LEU A 73 5.79 -9.31 15.87
C LEU A 73 6.38 -8.67 14.61
N VAL A 74 7.50 -8.00 14.78
CA VAL A 74 8.33 -7.55 13.67
C VAL A 74 9.64 -8.31 13.67
N GLU A 75 10.05 -8.76 12.49
CA GLU A 75 11.33 -9.38 12.26
C GLU A 75 12.12 -8.52 11.30
N CYS A 76 13.28 -8.01 11.73
CA CYS A 76 14.20 -7.23 10.89
C CYS A 76 15.57 -7.89 10.86
N SER A 77 16.02 -8.28 9.67
CA SER A 77 17.36 -8.83 9.41
C SER A 77 18.03 -8.11 8.26
N ARG A 78 19.34 -7.89 8.40
CA ARG A 78 20.19 -7.61 7.27
C ARG A 78 20.44 -8.90 6.47
N THR A 79 20.38 -8.83 5.15
CA THR A 79 20.73 -9.93 4.25
C THR A 79 22.20 -10.32 4.40
N THR A 80 22.55 -11.55 3.99
CA THR A 80 23.92 -12.10 4.16
C THR A 80 24.99 -11.25 3.48
N ASP A 81 24.67 -10.67 2.32
CA ASP A 81 25.52 -9.76 1.56
C ASP A 81 25.54 -8.32 2.10
N GLY A 82 24.73 -8.03 3.13
CA GLY A 82 24.67 -6.71 3.76
C GLY A 82 23.90 -5.66 2.98
N SER A 83 23.44 -5.98 1.77
CA SER A 83 22.91 -5.03 0.79
C SER A 83 21.50 -4.54 1.11
N THR A 84 20.76 -5.27 1.93
CA THR A 84 19.33 -5.04 2.14
C THR A 84 18.94 -5.35 3.59
N ILE A 85 17.98 -4.59 4.12
CA ILE A 85 17.24 -4.95 5.35
C ILE A 85 15.90 -5.54 4.95
N GLN A 86 15.68 -6.80 5.32
CA GLN A 86 14.39 -7.46 5.20
C GLN A 86 13.58 -7.23 6.47
N ALA A 87 12.35 -6.73 6.33
CA ALA A 87 11.41 -6.52 7.42
C ALA A 87 10.13 -7.31 7.17
N ARG A 88 9.61 -7.98 8.22
CA ARG A 88 8.37 -8.77 8.15
C ARG A 88 7.43 -8.43 9.30
N LEU A 89 6.15 -8.33 9.00
CA LEU A 89 5.06 -8.23 9.95
C LEU A 89 4.45 -9.62 10.15
N LEU A 90 4.44 -10.07 11.41
CA LEU A 90 3.97 -11.40 11.79
C LEU A 90 2.95 -11.29 12.93
N SER A 91 2.11 -12.31 13.10
CA SER A 91 1.23 -12.46 14.27
C SER A 91 1.35 -13.86 14.89
N ARG A 92 0.95 -13.97 16.16
CA ARG A 92 0.83 -15.26 16.86
C ARG A 92 -0.62 -15.70 16.82
N VAL A 93 -0.90 -16.80 16.14
CA VAL A 93 -2.23 -17.42 16.14
C VAL A 93 -2.19 -18.68 16.98
N ARG A 94 -3.10 -18.79 17.96
CA ARG A 94 -3.30 -20.00 18.74
C ARG A 94 -4.37 -20.85 18.07
N PHE A 95 -4.03 -22.11 17.80
CA PHE A 95 -4.97 -23.12 17.33
C PHE A 95 -4.87 -24.35 18.23
N LYS A 96 -5.89 -24.55 19.07
CA LYS A 96 -5.88 -25.54 20.17
C LYS A 96 -4.63 -25.36 21.05
N ALA A 97 -3.84 -26.43 21.26
CA ALA A 97 -2.62 -26.39 22.07
C ALA A 97 -1.38 -25.86 21.31
N MET A 98 -1.49 -25.54 20.01
CA MET A 98 -0.35 -25.09 19.20
C MET A 98 -0.42 -23.59 18.93
N ALA A 99 0.72 -22.90 19.05
CA ALA A 99 0.89 -21.55 18.55
C ALA A 99 1.62 -21.60 17.19
N ARG A 100 1.08 -20.92 16.18
CA ARG A 100 1.71 -20.73 14.88
C ARG A 100 2.03 -19.25 14.67
N ILE A 101 3.09 -19.00 13.93
CA ILE A 101 3.43 -17.66 13.46
C ILE A 101 2.89 -17.53 12.04
N LEU A 102 2.13 -16.48 11.78
CA LEU A 102 1.67 -16.12 10.45
C LEU A 102 2.41 -14.88 9.98
N GLU A 103 2.83 -14.87 8.72
CA GLU A 103 3.33 -13.69 8.04
C GLU A 103 2.18 -12.97 7.33
N HIS A 104 2.19 -11.65 7.41
CA HIS A 104 1.18 -10.77 6.81
C HIS A 104 1.77 -9.88 5.73
N GLY A 105 2.95 -9.33 6.00
CA GLY A 105 3.65 -8.43 5.09
C GLY A 105 5.16 -8.59 5.17
N GLU A 106 5.83 -8.43 4.04
CA GLU A 106 7.28 -8.40 3.90
C GLU A 106 7.66 -7.20 3.02
N VAL A 107 8.78 -6.56 3.32
CA VAL A 107 9.38 -5.51 2.48
C VAL A 107 10.90 -5.52 2.64
N LEU A 108 11.59 -5.20 1.57
CA LEU A 108 13.03 -4.99 1.53
C LEU A 108 13.35 -3.50 1.54
N PHE A 109 14.36 -3.11 2.30
CA PHE A 109 14.91 -1.76 2.29
C PHE A 109 16.37 -1.82 1.85
N PRO A 110 16.73 -1.26 0.69
CA PRO A 110 18.10 -1.29 0.22
C PRO A 110 19.02 -0.49 1.16
N ALA A 111 20.18 -1.05 1.48
CA ALA A 111 21.17 -0.42 2.37
C ALA A 111 21.96 0.70 1.68
N THR A 112 22.01 0.67 0.35
CA THR A 112 22.54 1.73 -0.49
C THR A 112 21.46 2.10 -1.46
N THR A 113 21.14 3.39 -1.55
CA THR A 113 20.34 3.91 -2.65
C THR A 113 21.18 3.77 -3.93
N SER A 114 20.88 2.76 -4.74
CA SER A 114 21.38 2.69 -6.11
C SER A 114 20.97 3.99 -6.82
N ASP A 115 21.89 4.59 -7.58
CA ASP A 115 21.62 5.69 -8.55
C ASP A 115 20.74 5.19 -9.73
N ASP A 116 20.04 4.07 -9.56
CA ASP A 116 19.20 3.47 -10.58
C ASP A 116 18.23 4.50 -11.10
N THR A 117 18.26 4.67 -12.42
CA THR A 117 17.39 5.58 -13.15
C THR A 117 15.95 5.33 -12.75
N ASP A 118 15.42 6.24 -11.93
CA ASP A 118 14.03 6.17 -11.51
C ASP A 118 13.15 6.04 -12.74
N THR A 119 12.24 5.07 -12.72
CA THR A 119 11.23 4.94 -13.76
C THR A 119 10.46 6.25 -13.83
N VAL A 120 10.66 6.99 -14.93
CA VAL A 120 9.98 8.25 -15.17
C VAL A 120 8.56 7.91 -15.61
N LEU A 121 7.62 8.00 -14.67
CA LEU A 121 6.21 7.85 -14.97
C LEU A 121 5.64 9.18 -15.47
N PRO A 122 4.85 9.17 -16.55
CA PRO A 122 4.27 10.40 -17.08
C PRO A 122 3.22 10.97 -16.11
N HIS A 123 3.31 12.27 -15.86
CA HIS A 123 2.33 13.03 -15.07
C HIS A 123 1.08 13.37 -15.90
N GLU A 124 1.22 13.49 -17.22
CA GLU A 124 0.10 13.90 -18.07
C GLU A 124 -1.05 12.90 -17.96
N PRO A 125 -2.31 13.36 -17.90
CA PRO A 125 -3.45 12.46 -17.88
C PRO A 125 -3.41 11.49 -19.06
N LEU A 126 -3.81 10.25 -18.82
CA LEU A 126 -3.90 9.25 -19.88
C LEU A 126 -4.81 9.73 -21.01
N GLU A 127 -4.28 9.71 -22.23
CA GLU A 127 -5.04 10.03 -23.43
C GLU A 127 -6.16 9.00 -23.67
N ASN A 128 -7.14 9.37 -24.49
CA ASN A 128 -8.20 8.47 -24.97
C ASN A 128 -9.02 7.86 -23.81
N THR A 129 -9.51 8.70 -22.90
CA THR A 129 -10.47 8.26 -21.87
C THR A 129 -11.63 7.52 -22.53
N VAL A 130 -11.83 6.28 -22.12
CA VAL A 130 -12.91 5.41 -22.62
C VAL A 130 -14.11 5.49 -21.68
N THR A 131 -13.87 5.49 -20.38
CA THR A 131 -14.91 5.47 -19.34
C THR A 131 -14.57 6.45 -18.23
N THR A 132 -15.60 7.01 -17.59
CA THR A 132 -15.46 7.80 -16.37
C THR A 132 -16.30 7.18 -15.25
N VAL A 133 -15.77 7.19 -14.03
CA VAL A 133 -16.45 6.65 -12.85
C VAL A 133 -16.37 7.67 -11.73
N LYS A 134 -17.51 8.08 -11.20
CA LYS A 134 -17.56 9.02 -10.07
C LYS A 134 -17.09 8.35 -8.77
N ALA A 135 -16.38 9.10 -7.94
CA ALA A 135 -15.86 8.63 -6.65
C ALA A 135 -16.96 8.03 -5.75
N ASP A 136 -18.14 8.66 -5.71
CA ASP A 136 -19.30 8.17 -4.96
C ASP A 136 -19.73 6.75 -5.39
N THR A 137 -19.55 6.43 -6.67
CA THR A 137 -19.90 5.16 -7.27
C THR A 137 -18.84 4.13 -7.01
N ILE A 138 -17.56 4.52 -7.06
CA ILE A 138 -16.42 3.68 -6.69
C ILE A 138 -16.61 3.19 -5.25
N TYR A 139 -16.79 4.09 -4.30
CA TYR A 139 -16.87 3.74 -2.88
C TYR A 139 -18.20 3.12 -2.46
N ARG A 140 -19.23 3.19 -3.28
CA ARG A 140 -20.50 2.50 -3.04
C ARG A 140 -20.51 1.08 -3.59
N LYS A 141 -19.75 0.79 -4.66
CA LYS A 141 -19.93 -0.44 -5.45
C LYS A 141 -18.65 -1.23 -5.72
N LEU A 142 -17.54 -0.55 -5.98
CA LEU A 142 -16.33 -1.18 -6.52
C LEU A 142 -15.25 -1.41 -5.45
N VAL A 143 -15.12 -0.45 -4.52
CA VAL A 143 -14.19 -0.50 -3.39
C VAL A 143 -14.92 0.03 -2.16
N PRO A 144 -15.79 -0.77 -1.50
CA PRO A 144 -16.72 -0.30 -0.49
C PRO A 144 -16.09 -0.07 0.89
N PHE A 145 -14.95 0.63 0.92
CA PHE A 145 -14.33 1.10 2.16
C PHE A 145 -15.12 2.27 2.76
N GLY A 146 -14.88 2.55 4.04
CA GLY A 146 -15.51 3.62 4.79
C GLY A 146 -14.88 4.99 4.53
N PRO A 147 -15.49 6.07 5.07
CA PRO A 147 -15.20 7.46 4.70
C PRO A 147 -13.74 7.90 4.83
N ALA A 148 -12.97 7.40 5.79
CA ALA A 148 -11.56 7.77 5.92
C ALA A 148 -10.72 7.33 4.71
N TYR A 149 -11.14 6.28 4.00
CA TYR A 149 -10.47 5.75 2.80
C TYR A 149 -11.16 6.21 1.50
N HIS A 150 -12.10 7.17 1.57
CA HIS A 150 -12.70 7.83 0.40
C HIS A 150 -11.75 8.88 -0.18
N THR A 151 -10.57 8.43 -0.59
CA THR A 151 -9.43 9.26 -0.99
C THR A 151 -9.49 9.67 -2.45
N LEU A 152 -10.03 8.85 -3.36
CA LEU A 152 -10.34 9.26 -4.74
C LEU A 152 -11.40 10.36 -4.73
N GLN A 153 -11.14 11.44 -5.45
CA GLN A 153 -12.00 12.60 -5.53
C GLN A 153 -12.68 12.70 -6.89
N ASP A 154 -13.87 13.31 -6.90
CA ASP A 154 -14.64 13.67 -8.09
C ASP A 154 -14.85 12.52 -9.08
N THR A 155 -14.00 12.43 -10.10
CA THR A 155 -14.11 11.48 -11.21
C THR A 155 -12.77 10.80 -11.45
N LEU A 156 -12.81 9.47 -11.55
CA LEU A 156 -11.72 8.66 -12.08
C LEU A 156 -11.92 8.46 -13.58
N PHE A 157 -10.88 8.71 -14.35
CA PHE A 157 -10.84 8.53 -15.80
C PHE A 157 -10.15 7.20 -16.11
N LEU A 158 -10.77 6.37 -16.94
CA LEU A 158 -10.27 5.07 -17.33
C LEU A 158 -9.98 5.05 -18.84
N SER A 159 -8.81 4.57 -19.22
CA SER A 159 -8.43 4.31 -20.60
C SER A 159 -7.98 2.85 -20.76
N ALA A 160 -7.53 2.47 -21.96
CA ALA A 160 -6.92 1.15 -22.17
C ALA A 160 -5.55 1.03 -21.49
N GLN A 161 -4.87 2.16 -21.28
CA GLN A 161 -3.54 2.23 -20.68
C GLN A 161 -3.58 2.22 -19.15
N GLY A 162 -4.71 2.52 -18.54
CA GLY A 162 -4.80 2.62 -17.08
C GLY A 162 -5.88 3.57 -16.58
N ALA A 163 -5.61 4.19 -15.42
CA ALA A 163 -6.52 5.14 -14.79
C ALA A 163 -5.79 6.42 -14.36
N SER A 164 -6.50 7.56 -14.41
CA SER A 164 -6.02 8.83 -13.88
C SER A 164 -7.10 9.52 -13.05
N GLY A 165 -6.69 10.27 -12.04
CA GLY A 165 -7.63 10.97 -11.17
C GLY A 165 -6.95 11.76 -10.07
N THR A 166 -7.77 12.33 -9.19
CA THR A 166 -7.30 13.07 -8.01
C THR A 166 -7.47 12.23 -6.77
N VAL A 167 -6.45 12.16 -5.92
CA VAL A 167 -6.50 11.56 -4.58
C VAL A 167 -6.31 12.64 -3.53
N LYS A 168 -6.99 12.53 -2.39
CA LYS A 168 -6.87 13.46 -1.28
C LYS A 168 -6.62 12.71 0.01
N ALA A 169 -5.59 13.11 0.73
CA ALA A 169 -5.38 12.64 2.09
C ALA A 169 -6.47 13.24 3.00
N PRO A 170 -7.12 12.45 3.87
CA PRO A 170 -8.00 13.00 4.88
C PRO A 170 -7.20 13.90 5.84
N ALA A 171 -7.87 14.87 6.47
CA ALA A 171 -7.26 15.76 7.45
C ALA A 171 -7.16 15.07 8.83
N LEU A 172 -6.37 14.00 8.89
CA LEU A 172 -6.10 13.22 10.09
C LEU A 172 -4.72 13.55 10.67
N PRO A 173 -4.48 13.32 11.97
CA PRO A 173 -3.18 13.58 12.58
C PRO A 173 -2.06 12.76 11.93
N GLU A 174 -0.94 13.40 11.64
CA GLU A 174 0.28 12.72 11.23
C GLU A 174 0.94 12.04 12.44
N THR A 175 1.40 10.80 12.27
CA THR A 175 2.00 10.00 13.36
C THR A 175 3.25 9.27 12.89
N GLY A 176 4.18 9.02 13.83
CA GLY A 176 5.36 8.18 13.60
C GLY A 176 6.21 8.61 12.40
N ILE A 177 6.42 7.67 11.47
CA ILE A 177 7.30 7.85 10.30
C ILE A 177 6.63 8.64 9.15
N MET A 178 5.37 9.08 9.31
CA MET A 178 4.64 9.83 8.26
C MET A 178 5.35 11.14 7.88
N GLY A 179 6.15 11.75 8.77
CA GLY A 179 6.98 12.90 8.40
C GLY A 179 8.03 12.59 7.31
N GLN A 180 8.41 11.32 7.15
CA GLN A 180 9.36 10.85 6.13
C GLN A 180 8.68 10.13 4.95
N LEU A 181 7.57 9.44 5.20
CA LEU A 181 6.87 8.64 4.17
C LEU A 181 5.58 9.26 3.64
N GLY A 182 5.10 10.31 4.29
CA GLY A 182 3.84 10.95 3.99
C GLY A 182 2.63 10.22 4.55
N SER A 183 1.47 10.80 4.27
CA SER A 183 0.17 10.20 4.52
C SER A 183 -0.01 8.90 3.71
N PRO A 184 -0.52 7.79 4.30
CA PRO A 184 -0.70 6.53 3.58
C PRO A 184 -1.89 6.56 2.60
N PHE A 185 -2.81 7.51 2.80
CA PHE A 185 -4.10 7.55 2.13
C PHE A 185 -4.04 7.87 0.62
N PRO A 186 -3.19 8.80 0.13
CA PRO A 186 -3.02 9.00 -1.31
C PRO A 186 -2.55 7.74 -2.05
N LEU A 187 -1.59 6.98 -1.49
CA LEU A 187 -1.15 5.72 -2.07
C LEU A 187 -2.29 4.70 -2.11
N ASP A 188 -3.04 4.56 -1.01
CA ASP A 188 -4.19 3.67 -0.95
C ASP A 188 -5.25 4.03 -2.01
N GLY A 189 -5.54 5.32 -2.19
CA GLY A 189 -6.41 5.83 -3.25
C GLY A 189 -5.91 5.51 -4.66
N ALA A 190 -4.60 5.59 -4.90
CA ALA A 190 -4.01 5.21 -6.17
C ALA A 190 -4.12 3.68 -6.41
N LEU A 191 -4.00 2.86 -5.36
CA LEU A 191 -4.27 1.42 -5.44
C LEU A 191 -5.76 1.13 -5.71
N HIS A 192 -6.69 1.95 -5.20
CA HIS A 192 -8.10 1.85 -5.57
C HIS A 192 -8.34 2.16 -7.05
N ALA A 193 -7.63 3.14 -7.62
CA ALA A 193 -7.70 3.41 -9.06
C ALA A 193 -7.22 2.20 -9.88
N ALA A 194 -6.13 1.54 -9.46
CA ALA A 194 -5.68 0.29 -10.06
C ALA A 194 -6.73 -0.83 -9.92
N CYS A 195 -7.39 -0.92 -8.76
CA CYS A 195 -8.45 -1.89 -8.52
C CYS A 195 -9.64 -1.68 -9.47
N VAL A 196 -10.14 -0.44 -9.56
CA VAL A 196 -11.29 -0.08 -10.42
C VAL A 196 -10.97 -0.33 -11.90
N HIS A 197 -9.77 0.05 -12.35
CA HIS A 197 -9.31 -0.26 -13.71
C HIS A 197 -9.25 -1.77 -13.94
N GLY A 198 -8.65 -2.53 -13.01
CA GLY A 198 -8.54 -3.99 -13.13
C GLY A 198 -9.89 -4.70 -13.22
N GLN A 199 -10.90 -4.26 -12.47
CA GLN A 199 -12.26 -4.82 -12.52
C GLN A 199 -12.93 -4.71 -13.91
N GLN A 200 -12.42 -3.89 -14.83
CA GLN A 200 -12.91 -3.84 -16.21
C GLN A 200 -12.48 -5.07 -17.04
N TYR A 201 -11.54 -5.86 -16.51
CA TYR A 201 -10.77 -6.83 -17.28
C TYR A 201 -10.71 -8.22 -16.66
N VAL A 202 -11.14 -8.37 -15.41
CA VAL A 202 -11.12 -9.66 -14.72
C VAL A 202 -12.43 -9.90 -14.00
N ASP A 203 -12.78 -11.17 -13.81
CA ASP A 203 -14.01 -11.61 -13.14
C ASP A 203 -13.85 -11.73 -11.60
N PHE A 204 -12.83 -11.08 -11.04
CA PHE A 204 -12.56 -11.04 -9.60
C PHE A 204 -12.30 -9.60 -9.14
N ILE A 205 -12.32 -9.36 -7.84
CA ILE A 205 -11.91 -8.06 -7.27
C ILE A 205 -10.39 -8.11 -7.07
N PRO A 206 -9.60 -7.34 -7.83
CA PRO A 206 -8.14 -7.36 -7.74
C PRO A 206 -7.68 -6.60 -6.49
N PHE A 207 -6.91 -7.27 -5.63
CA PHE A 207 -6.31 -6.70 -4.43
C PHE A 207 -4.79 -6.64 -4.54
N PRO A 208 -4.14 -5.61 -3.98
CA PRO A 208 -2.69 -5.51 -3.95
C PRO A 208 -2.09 -6.62 -3.10
N VAL A 209 -1.22 -7.43 -3.70
CA VAL A 209 -0.49 -8.51 -3.01
C VAL A 209 1.02 -8.24 -2.92
N GLY A 210 1.47 -7.11 -3.45
CA GLY A 210 2.86 -6.69 -3.41
C GLY A 210 3.22 -5.67 -4.49
N PHE A 211 4.46 -5.23 -4.48
CA PHE A 211 5.04 -4.40 -5.54
C PHE A 211 6.54 -4.68 -5.67
N HIS A 212 7.12 -4.29 -6.81
CA HIS A 212 8.56 -4.42 -7.01
C HIS A 212 9.33 -3.28 -6.35
N ARG A 213 8.93 -2.02 -6.57
CA ARG A 213 9.62 -0.88 -5.98
C ARG A 213 8.67 0.26 -5.64
N ARG A 214 8.91 0.94 -4.52
CA ARG A 214 8.23 2.16 -4.08
C ARG A 214 9.26 3.19 -3.69
N ILE A 215 9.04 4.44 -4.09
CA ILE A 215 9.87 5.58 -3.72
C ILE A 215 9.02 6.74 -3.28
N VAL A 216 9.29 7.26 -2.09
CA VAL A 216 8.74 8.53 -1.62
C VAL A 216 9.79 9.62 -1.83
N ARG A 217 9.59 10.49 -2.82
CA ARG A 217 10.45 11.66 -3.05
C ARG A 217 10.10 12.80 -2.10
N THR A 218 8.80 13.09 -2.03
CA THR A 218 8.23 14.13 -1.19
C THR A 218 7.06 13.54 -0.42
N PRO A 219 7.10 13.56 0.93
CA PRO A 219 5.99 13.10 1.75
C PRO A 219 4.68 13.80 1.39
N THR A 220 3.63 13.03 1.10
CA THR A 220 2.27 13.56 1.02
C THR A 220 1.80 14.01 2.40
N ARG A 221 0.86 14.96 2.46
CA ARG A 221 0.43 15.63 3.70
C ARG A 221 -1.05 15.46 3.93
N ALA A 222 -1.45 15.43 5.19
CA ALA A 222 -2.86 15.37 5.58
C ALA A 222 -3.67 16.54 4.99
N GLY A 223 -4.89 16.26 4.52
CA GLY A 223 -5.80 17.26 3.95
C GLY A 223 -5.48 17.75 2.54
N VAL A 224 -4.35 17.35 1.95
CA VAL A 224 -3.88 17.83 0.64
C VAL A 224 -4.34 16.89 -0.49
N SER A 225 -4.65 17.48 -1.65
CA SER A 225 -4.98 16.76 -2.89
C SER A 225 -3.77 16.62 -3.82
N TYR A 226 -3.72 15.51 -4.53
CA TYR A 226 -2.67 15.11 -5.45
C TYR A 226 -3.29 14.52 -6.73
N GLN A 227 -2.57 14.61 -7.84
CA GLN A 227 -2.91 13.84 -9.04
C GLN A 227 -2.30 12.44 -8.94
N THR A 228 -2.98 11.45 -9.49
CA THR A 228 -2.44 10.10 -9.65
C THR A 228 -2.69 9.57 -11.06
N ASN A 229 -1.69 8.90 -11.59
CA ASN A 229 -1.78 8.09 -12.79
C ASN A 229 -1.36 6.66 -12.47
N VAL A 230 -2.15 5.71 -12.94
CA VAL A 230 -1.93 4.27 -12.83
C VAL A 230 -1.84 3.72 -14.25
N PHE A 231 -0.79 2.96 -14.55
CA PHE A 231 -0.48 2.40 -15.85
C PHE A 231 -0.53 0.88 -15.80
N SER A 232 -1.32 0.26 -16.66
CA SER A 232 -1.33 -1.19 -16.83
C SER A 232 -0.05 -1.63 -17.54
N VAL A 233 0.73 -2.50 -16.91
CA VAL A 233 2.02 -2.99 -17.43
C VAL A 233 1.85 -4.36 -18.07
N THR A 234 1.23 -5.30 -17.35
CA THR A 234 1.02 -6.67 -17.82
C THR A 234 -0.28 -7.20 -17.26
N ARG A 235 -0.94 -8.04 -18.05
CA ARG A 235 -2.19 -8.68 -17.66
C ARG A 235 -2.14 -10.17 -18.02
N THR A 236 -2.46 -10.98 -17.04
CA THR A 236 -2.75 -12.41 -17.18
C THR A 236 -4.12 -12.70 -16.58
N GLU A 237 -4.61 -13.92 -16.69
CA GLU A 237 -5.89 -14.33 -16.09
C GLU A 237 -5.88 -14.23 -14.57
N ASP A 238 -4.73 -14.50 -13.93
CA ASP A 238 -4.62 -14.59 -12.46
C ASP A 238 -3.95 -13.37 -11.80
N GLU A 239 -3.32 -12.51 -12.59
CA GLU A 239 -2.51 -11.39 -12.09
C GLU A 239 -2.51 -10.21 -13.05
N LEU A 240 -2.75 -9.02 -12.48
CA LEU A 240 -2.58 -7.74 -13.13
C LEU A 240 -1.37 -7.02 -12.53
N VAL A 241 -0.56 -6.40 -13.38
CA VAL A 241 0.61 -5.63 -12.97
C VAL A 241 0.44 -4.17 -13.37
N TYR A 242 0.68 -3.26 -12.42
CA TYR A 242 0.57 -1.83 -12.60
C TYR A 242 1.81 -1.07 -12.12
N ASP A 243 2.05 0.08 -12.74
CA ASP A 243 2.91 1.12 -12.19
C ASP A 243 2.02 2.33 -11.85
N LEU A 244 2.35 3.09 -10.82
CA LEU A 244 1.63 4.33 -10.51
C LEU A 244 2.53 5.44 -10.01
N GLY A 245 2.09 6.67 -10.26
CA GLY A 245 2.69 7.89 -9.76
C GLY A 245 1.67 8.76 -9.03
N ILE A 246 2.16 9.51 -8.05
CA ILE A 246 1.46 10.56 -7.33
C ILE A 246 2.22 11.86 -7.53
N PHE A 247 1.51 12.90 -7.95
CA PHE A 247 2.09 14.17 -8.38
C PHE A 247 1.35 15.35 -7.73
N ASP A 248 2.00 16.50 -7.63
CA ASP A 248 1.27 17.75 -7.42
C ASP A 248 0.63 18.28 -8.71
N GLY A 249 -0.04 19.43 -8.61
CA GLY A 249 -0.68 20.08 -9.76
C GLY A 249 0.29 20.63 -10.82
N ASN A 250 1.60 20.65 -10.55
CA ASN A 250 2.64 21.07 -11.50
C ASN A 250 3.37 19.86 -12.11
N GLY A 251 2.97 18.63 -11.77
CA GLY A 251 3.61 17.41 -12.22
C GLY A 251 4.88 17.02 -11.46
N GLN A 252 5.20 17.68 -10.35
CA GLN A 252 6.29 17.23 -9.49
C GLN A 252 5.91 15.89 -8.87
N VAL A 253 6.79 14.91 -9.01
CA VAL A 253 6.63 13.57 -8.43
C VAL A 253 6.76 13.65 -6.91
N TYR A 254 5.75 13.14 -6.20
CA TYR A 254 5.76 12.92 -4.75
C TYR A 254 6.13 11.48 -4.45
N GLU A 255 5.52 10.54 -5.16
CA GLU A 255 5.66 9.12 -4.90
C GLU A 255 5.47 8.30 -6.18
N THR A 256 6.26 7.25 -6.34
CA THR A 256 6.08 6.26 -7.41
C THR A 256 6.09 4.85 -6.84
N VAL A 257 5.32 3.97 -7.46
CA VAL A 257 5.33 2.53 -7.17
C VAL A 257 5.30 1.77 -8.48
N THR A 258 6.24 0.85 -8.68
CA THR A 258 6.34 0.01 -9.88
C THR A 258 6.15 -1.46 -9.56
N GLY A 259 5.66 -2.21 -10.54
CA GLY A 259 5.42 -3.64 -10.44
C GLY A 259 4.39 -4.00 -9.38
N ILE A 260 3.37 -3.17 -9.16
CA ILE A 260 2.25 -3.47 -8.26
C ILE A 260 1.53 -4.69 -8.81
N ARG A 261 1.39 -5.71 -7.96
CA ARG A 261 0.76 -6.97 -8.31
C ARG A 261 -0.62 -7.01 -7.69
N MET A 262 -1.63 -7.17 -8.53
CA MET A 262 -3.02 -7.26 -8.13
C MET A 262 -3.57 -8.64 -8.45
N ARG A 263 -4.14 -9.33 -7.46
CA ARG A 263 -4.65 -10.71 -7.59
C ARG A 263 -5.97 -10.91 -6.86
N ASN A 264 -6.61 -12.03 -7.13
CA ASN A 264 -7.71 -12.50 -6.30
C ASN A 264 -7.17 -12.97 -4.93
N VAL A 265 -7.72 -12.41 -3.86
CA VAL A 265 -7.40 -12.75 -2.45
C VAL A 265 -8.58 -13.40 -1.73
N GLY A 266 -9.69 -13.66 -2.43
CA GLY A 266 -10.77 -14.50 -1.93
C GLY A 266 -10.26 -15.90 -1.59
N ASN A 267 -10.87 -16.53 -0.58
CA ASN A 267 -10.42 -17.81 -0.05
C ASN A 267 -10.12 -18.83 -1.16
N LYS A 268 -8.83 -19.17 -1.33
CA LYS A 268 -8.48 -20.53 -1.73
C LYS A 268 -8.85 -21.41 -0.54
N ASN A 269 -10.04 -22.02 -0.61
CA ASN A 269 -10.44 -23.10 0.30
C ASN A 269 -9.35 -24.18 0.36
#